data_AF-A0A183P6K2-F1
#
_entry.id   AF-A0A183P6K2-F1
#
_cell.length_a   1.000
_cell.length_b   1.000
_cell.length_c   1.000
_cell.angle_alpha   90.00
_cell.angle_beta   90.00
_cell.angle_gamma   90.00
#
_symmetry.space_group_name_H-M   'P 1'
#
loop_
_entity.id
_entity.type
_entity.pdbx_description
1 polymer ?
#
loop_
_entity_poly.entity_id
_entity_poly.type
_entity_poly.pdbx_seq_one_letter_code
_entity_poly.pdbx_strand_id
1 'polypeptide(L)'
;MTSAKKQPYVNPRIRGISGDDEKEVLRKLQLLCRYDSEEMVNLETVTNKWKKAAWKALQELTSFSGEKTTEQEILSKVGIDPATITLKPEEL
;
A
#
# COMPACT_ATOMS: atom_id res chain seq x y z
N MET A 1 -10.46 -11.35 57.47
CA MET A 1 -10.49 -11.80 56.06
C MET A 1 -10.06 -10.63 55.18
N THR A 2 -8.82 -10.65 54.69
CA THR A 2 -8.24 -9.55 53.89
C THR A 2 -8.52 -9.79 52.42
N SER A 3 -9.31 -8.92 51.81
CA SER A 3 -9.67 -8.94 50.39
C SER A 3 -8.42 -8.80 49.50
N ALA A 4 -8.16 -9.79 48.64
CA ALA A 4 -7.07 -9.72 47.67
C ALA A 4 -7.33 -8.58 46.67
N LYS A 5 -6.48 -7.55 46.68
CA LYS A 5 -6.49 -6.48 45.66
C LYS A 5 -6.12 -7.12 44.31
N LYS A 6 -7.08 -7.24 43.39
CA LYS A 6 -6.81 -7.60 41.99
C LYS A 6 -5.85 -6.56 41.41
N GLN A 7 -4.62 -6.96 41.11
CA GLN A 7 -3.72 -6.10 40.34
C GLN A 7 -4.26 -5.96 38.91
N PRO A 8 -4.14 -4.76 38.30
CA PRO A 8 -4.53 -4.57 36.91
C PRO A 8 -3.68 -5.48 36.01
N TYR A 9 -4.31 -6.07 35.00
CA TYR A 9 -3.62 -6.91 34.02
C TYR A 9 -2.65 -6.05 33.20
N VAL A 10 -1.37 -6.39 33.22
CA VAL A 10 -0.33 -5.72 32.43
C VAL A 10 0.18 -6.70 31.38
N ASN A 11 -0.14 -6.46 30.11
CA ASN A 11 0.40 -7.24 28.99
C ASN A 11 1.83 -6.77 28.68
N PRO A 12 2.88 -7.61 28.83
CA PRO A 12 4.27 -7.20 28.64
C PRO A 12 4.60 -6.76 27.20
N ARG A 13 3.79 -7.18 26.22
CA ARG A 13 3.94 -6.78 24.81
C ARG A 13 3.45 -5.36 24.53
N ILE A 14 2.72 -4.77 25.48
CA ILE A 14 2.16 -3.43 25.40
C ILE A 14 2.82 -2.61 26.51
N ARG A 15 4.11 -2.31 26.34
CA ARG A 15 4.86 -1.49 27.28
C ARG A 15 4.65 -0.02 26.89
N GLY A 16 4.02 0.76 27.78
CA GLY A 16 3.95 2.22 27.64
C GLY A 16 2.59 2.83 27.31
N ILE A 17 1.49 2.07 27.40
CA ILE A 17 0.15 2.63 27.20
C ILE A 17 -0.33 3.25 28.52
N SER A 18 -0.14 4.57 28.67
CA SER A 18 -0.67 5.34 29.79
C SER A 18 -2.12 5.73 29.48
N GLY A 19 -2.91 6.16 30.47
CA GLY A 19 -4.36 6.37 30.34
C GLY A 19 -4.84 7.34 29.23
N ASP A 20 -3.94 8.02 28.50
CA ASP A 20 -4.24 8.81 27.29
C ASP A 20 -4.36 7.97 26.00
N ASP A 21 -4.05 6.67 26.03
CA ASP A 21 -3.94 5.83 24.84
C ASP A 21 -5.24 5.18 24.36
N GLU A 22 -6.31 5.13 25.16
CA GLU A 22 -7.54 4.44 24.73
C GLU A 22 -8.15 5.11 23.48
N LYS A 23 -8.12 6.45 23.43
CA LYS A 23 -8.58 7.22 22.27
C LYS A 23 -7.69 7.01 21.05
N GLU A 24 -6.38 6.90 21.24
CA GLU A 24 -5.44 6.66 20.14
C GLU A 24 -5.58 5.23 19.58
N VAL A 25 -5.75 4.25 20.47
CA VAL A 25 -6.02 2.85 20.11
C VAL A 25 -7.35 2.75 19.36
N LEU A 26 -8.42 3.37 19.84
CA LEU A 26 -9.71 3.40 19.16
C LEU A 26 -9.61 4.09 17.79
N ARG A 27 -8.87 5.19 17.68
CA ARG A 27 -8.64 5.89 16.40
C ARG A 27 -7.89 5.01 15.40
N LYS A 28 -6.83 4.31 15.83
CA LYS A 28 -6.07 3.38 14.99
C LYS A 28 -6.94 2.18 14.58
N LEU A 29 -7.76 1.66 15.48
CA LEU A 29 -8.68 0.55 15.20
C LEU A 29 -9.75 0.95 14.18
N GLN A 30 -10.38 2.12 14.33
CA GLN A 30 -11.35 2.64 13.37
C GLN A 30 -10.73 2.88 11.99
N LEU A 31 -9.48 3.34 11.94
CA LEU A 31 -8.76 3.53 10.70
C LEU A 31 -8.47 2.19 10.00
N LEU A 32 -8.04 1.18 10.76
CA LEU A 32 -7.84 -0.19 10.25
C LEU A 32 -9.14 -0.77 9.70
N CYS A 33 -10.26 -0.66 10.41
CA CYS A 33 -11.56 -1.16 9.92
C CYS A 33 -12.03 -0.44 8.65
N ARG A 34 -11.69 0.84 8.46
CA ARG A 34 -11.96 1.56 7.20
C ARG A 34 -11.05 1.09 6.07
N TYR A 35 -9.80 0.77 6.35
CA TYR A 35 -8.87 0.23 5.35
C TYR A 35 -9.13 -1.24 5.02
N ASP A 36 -9.73 -2.00 5.92
CA ASP A 36 -10.18 -3.38 5.65
C ASP A 36 -11.51 -3.43 4.86
N SER A 37 -12.05 -2.26 4.49
CA SER A 37 -13.23 -2.17 3.63
C SER A 37 -12.88 -2.46 2.16
N GLU A 38 -13.86 -2.96 1.41
CA GLU A 38 -13.75 -3.32 -0.02
C GLU A 38 -13.12 -2.23 -0.91
N GLU A 39 -13.12 -0.97 -0.48
CA GLU A 39 -12.50 0.15 -1.19
C GLU A 39 -10.98 -0.02 -1.40
N MET A 40 -10.25 -0.59 -0.43
CA MET A 40 -8.81 -0.85 -0.58
C MET A 40 -8.52 -1.99 -1.55
N VAL A 41 -9.33 -3.06 -1.54
CA VAL A 41 -9.27 -4.16 -2.52
C VAL A 41 -9.53 -3.62 -3.93
N ASN A 42 -10.43 -2.65 -4.04
CA ASN A 42 -10.71 -1.97 -5.30
C ASN A 42 -9.53 -1.08 -5.74
N LEU A 43 -8.84 -0.38 -4.82
CA LEU A 43 -7.68 0.44 -5.14
C LEU A 43 -6.52 -0.37 -5.71
N GLU A 44 -6.21 -1.54 -5.16
CA GLU A 44 -5.18 -2.43 -5.71
C GLU A 44 -5.56 -2.88 -7.13
N THR A 45 -6.82 -3.31 -7.30
CA THR A 45 -7.34 -3.76 -8.60
C THR A 45 -7.30 -2.66 -9.65
N VAL A 46 -7.73 -1.44 -9.29
CA VAL A 46 -7.72 -0.26 -10.16
C VAL A 46 -6.28 0.13 -10.49
N THR A 47 -5.39 0.14 -9.50
CA THR A 47 -3.96 0.43 -9.72
C THR A 47 -3.35 -0.56 -10.70
N ASN A 48 -3.63 -1.85 -10.57
CA ASN A 48 -3.14 -2.88 -11.50
C ASN A 48 -3.68 -2.69 -12.91
N LYS A 49 -4.96 -2.29 -13.07
CA LYS A 49 -5.53 -1.94 -14.39
C LYS A 49 -4.80 -0.77 -15.04
N TRP A 50 -4.54 0.30 -14.29
CA TRP A 50 -3.80 1.46 -14.78
C TRP A 50 -2.35 1.13 -15.13
N LYS A 51 -1.66 0.31 -14.32
CA LYS A 51 -0.31 -0.19 -14.65
C LYS A 51 -0.29 -0.96 -15.97
N LYS A 52 -1.25 -1.89 -16.16
CA LYS A 52 -1.39 -2.64 -17.42
C LYS A 52 -1.66 -1.72 -18.62
N ALA A 53 -2.51 -0.72 -18.46
CA ALA A 53 -2.80 0.25 -19.52
C ALA A 53 -1.57 1.10 -19.88
N ALA A 54 -0.87 1.61 -18.87
CA ALA A 54 0.36 2.39 -19.05
C ALA A 54 1.47 1.58 -19.73
N TRP A 55 1.61 0.29 -19.36
CA TRP A 55 2.59 -0.60 -19.97
C TRP A 55 2.27 -0.87 -21.46
N LYS A 56 1.01 -1.11 -21.82
CA LYS A 56 0.60 -1.25 -23.22
C LYS A 56 0.86 0.03 -24.04
N ALA A 57 0.51 1.19 -23.49
CA ALA A 57 0.78 2.47 -24.16
C ALA A 57 2.30 2.69 -24.37
N LEU A 58 3.13 2.30 -23.40
CA LEU A 58 4.58 2.35 -23.54
C LEU A 58 5.09 1.47 -24.68
N GLN A 59 4.59 0.23 -24.80
CA GLN A 59 4.94 -0.68 -25.89
C GLN A 59 4.51 -0.16 -27.26
N GLU A 60 3.31 0.42 -27.35
CA GLU A 60 2.85 1.07 -28.57
C GLU A 60 3.77 2.24 -28.94
N LEU A 61 4.12 3.10 -27.99
CA LEU A 61 5.03 4.23 -28.23
C LEU A 61 6.44 3.79 -28.67
N THR A 62 7.01 2.74 -28.08
CA THR A 62 8.29 2.19 -28.55
C THR A 62 8.17 1.60 -29.95
N SER A 63 7.08 0.88 -30.26
CA SER A 63 6.85 0.35 -31.61
C SER A 63 6.71 1.45 -32.67
N PHE A 64 6.02 2.56 -32.37
CA PHE A 64 5.92 3.72 -33.27
C PHE A 64 7.27 4.40 -33.46
N SER A 65 8.12 4.38 -32.44
CA SER A 65 9.41 5.04 -32.48
C SER A 65 10.51 4.25 -33.20
N GLY A 66 10.31 2.96 -33.49
CA GLY A 66 11.34 2.07 -34.01
C GLY A 66 12.53 1.87 -33.05
N GLU A 67 13.69 1.40 -33.55
CA GLU A 67 14.90 1.09 -32.75
C GLU A 67 15.57 2.31 -32.07
N LYS A 68 15.08 3.53 -32.28
CA LYS A 68 15.81 4.76 -31.86
C LYS A 68 15.51 5.25 -30.46
N THR A 69 14.40 4.82 -29.84
CA THR A 69 14.01 5.35 -28.53
C THR A 69 13.66 4.19 -27.61
N THR A 70 14.38 4.13 -26.49
CA THR A 70 14.21 3.09 -25.48
C THR A 70 13.02 3.41 -24.57
N GLU A 71 12.46 2.37 -23.95
CA GLU A 71 11.39 2.52 -22.95
C GLU A 71 11.81 3.48 -21.83
N GLN A 72 13.05 3.40 -21.35
CA GLN A 72 13.59 4.28 -20.31
C GLN A 72 13.63 5.74 -20.72
N GLU A 73 13.98 6.06 -21.96
CA GLU A 73 14.00 7.43 -22.45
C GLU A 73 12.59 8.03 -22.53
N ILE A 74 11.61 7.23 -22.93
CA ILE A 74 10.21 7.67 -22.96
C ILE A 74 9.73 7.96 -21.53
N LEU A 75 9.99 7.04 -20.59
CA LEU A 75 9.60 7.21 -19.19
C LEU A 75 10.29 8.40 -18.54
N SER A 76 11.58 8.60 -18.81
CA SER A 76 12.33 9.76 -18.32
C SER A 76 11.77 11.08 -18.85
N LYS A 77 11.29 11.14 -20.10
CA LYS A 77 10.69 12.35 -20.69
C LYS A 77 9.33 12.70 -20.06
N VAL A 78 8.56 11.68 -19.68
CA VAL A 78 7.23 11.86 -19.07
C VAL A 78 7.32 11.97 -17.54
N GLY A 79 8.52 11.79 -16.97
CA GLY A 79 8.76 11.92 -15.52
C GLY A 79 8.20 10.74 -14.72
N ILE A 80 8.09 9.56 -15.33
CA ILE A 80 7.57 8.35 -14.70
C ILE A 80 8.74 7.48 -14.23
N ASP A 81 8.73 7.10 -12.95
CA ASP A 81 9.66 6.10 -12.42
C ASP A 81 9.31 4.71 -12.99
N PRO A 82 10.23 4.00 -13.67
CA PRO A 82 10.01 2.64 -14.17
C PRO A 82 9.42 1.67 -13.14
N ALA A 83 9.77 1.81 -11.86
CA ALA A 83 9.26 0.94 -10.79
C ALA A 83 7.74 1.05 -10.61
N THR A 84 7.14 2.17 -11.01
CA THR A 84 5.69 2.42 -10.85
C THR A 84 4.82 1.67 -11.85
N ILE A 85 5.36 1.37 -13.03
CA ILE A 85 4.66 0.68 -14.13
C ILE A 85 5.17 -0.74 -14.38
N THR A 86 6.31 -1.11 -13.79
CA THR A 86 6.82 -2.48 -13.86
C THR A 86 5.79 -3.42 -13.24
N LEU A 87 5.16 -4.23 -14.09
CA LEU A 87 4.38 -5.37 -13.64
C LEU A 87 5.40 -6.41 -13.16
N LYS A 88 5.32 -6.81 -11.90
CA LYS A 88 6.03 -8.04 -11.49
C LYS A 88 5.56 -9.13 -12.46
N PRO A 89 6.47 -9.92 -13.07
CA PRO A 89 6.02 -11.11 -13.76
C PRO A 89 5.19 -11.90 -12.76
N GLU A 90 3.93 -12.19 -13.12
CA GLU A 90 3.17 -13.21 -12.40
C GLU A 90 4.08 -14.44 -12.39
N GLU A 91 4.44 -14.91 -11.20
CA GLU A 91 5.13 -16.19 -11.04
C GLU A 91 4.24 -17.24 -11.69
N LEU A 92 4.70 -17.73 -12.84
CA LEU A 92 4.12 -18.82 -13.62
C LEU A 92 4.08 -20.11 -12.80
#